data_AF-A0A1V8M6M5-F1
#
_entry.id   AF-A0A1V8M6M5-F1
#
_cell.length_a   1.000
_cell.length_b   1.000
_cell.length_c   1.000
_cell.angle_alpha   90.00
_cell.angle_beta   90.00
_cell.angle_gamma   90.00
#
_symmetry.space_group_name_H-M   'P 1'
#
loop_
_entity.id
_entity.type
_entity.pdbx_description
1 polymer ?
#
loop_
_entity_poly.entity_id
_entity_poly.type
_entity_poly.pdbx_seq_one_letter_code
_entity_poly.pdbx_strand_id
1 'polypeptide(L)'
;MSVYTSISASEVQSIIEIYQLAPFIGYTGISAGIENTNYLIKTAQGDFVLTLYEHFNAQEIVPYLDLLRQLAEHASYYPVPLADAQYKYLQIVAGKPAALFKCLPGKSVQQVTPEQHQAVAKALASFHLQSSGLAFRKRNTRDIAWIQDIATQISPHLSAQDSALLEDELGFQLKHQTQHLRQGIIHADLFKDNVLFTGLRLTGMLDFYVACYDCYLLDIAITLNDWCIDQHGQYSHAQQAVFLAAYQQLRELDQQEQKYLPVFLRRACIRFWLSRLEHQLNPKAGEMTQEKDPERFKNLLLQHRHFDSLQ
;
A
#
# COMPACT_ATOMS: atom_id res chain seq x y z
N MET A 1 -17.39 18.24 2.76
CA MET A 1 -16.60 16.98 2.72
C MET A 1 -15.30 17.23 3.43
N SER A 2 -14.83 16.23 4.15
CA SER A 2 -13.82 16.42 5.18
C SER A 2 -12.50 15.80 4.74
N VAL A 3 -11.50 16.66 4.57
CA VAL A 3 -10.15 16.37 4.09
C VAL A 3 -9.19 17.10 5.03
N TYR A 4 -7.98 16.58 5.22
CA TYR A 4 -7.03 17.17 6.17
C TYR A 4 -6.70 18.61 5.82
N THR A 5 -6.39 18.87 4.54
CA THR A 5 -6.08 20.20 4.04
C THR A 5 -7.19 20.69 3.12
N SER A 6 -8.00 21.63 3.59
CA SER A 6 -9.01 22.29 2.77
C SER A 6 -8.35 23.28 1.80
N ILE A 7 -8.65 23.17 0.50
CA ILE A 7 -8.21 24.12 -0.53
C ILE A 7 -9.43 24.82 -1.15
N SER A 8 -9.25 26.09 -1.48
CA SER A 8 -10.24 26.93 -2.15
C SER A 8 -10.36 26.61 -3.64
N ALA A 9 -11.49 26.96 -4.25
CA ALA A 9 -11.68 26.84 -5.69
C ALA A 9 -10.64 27.66 -6.47
N SER A 10 -10.21 28.81 -5.94
CA SER A 10 -9.14 29.63 -6.53
C SER A 10 -7.79 28.91 -6.54
N GLU A 11 -7.43 28.19 -5.47
CA GLU A 11 -6.18 27.41 -5.44
C GLU A 11 -6.23 26.25 -6.45
N VAL A 12 -7.36 25.56 -6.57
CA VAL A 12 -7.56 24.51 -7.58
C VAL A 12 -7.45 25.08 -8.99
N GLN A 13 -8.05 26.25 -9.24
CA GLN A 13 -7.97 26.94 -10.53
C GLN A 13 -6.53 27.30 -10.91
N SER A 14 -5.76 27.86 -9.96
CA SER A 14 -4.33 28.17 -10.20
C SER A 14 -3.52 26.93 -10.57
N ILE A 15 -3.82 25.77 -9.98
CA ILE A 15 -3.17 24.51 -10.32
C ILE A 15 -3.51 24.10 -11.77
N ILE A 16 -4.79 24.13 -12.13
CA ILE A 16 -5.26 23.77 -13.48
C ILE A 16 -4.57 24.64 -14.55
N GLU A 17 -4.37 25.92 -14.26
CA GLU A 17 -3.65 26.86 -15.14
C GLU A 17 -2.15 26.51 -15.26
N ILE A 18 -1.48 26.16 -14.16
CA ILE A 18 -0.06 25.71 -14.17
C ILE A 18 0.13 24.49 -15.09
N TYR A 19 -0.83 23.54 -15.04
CA TYR A 19 -0.82 22.34 -15.88
C TYR A 19 -1.44 22.55 -17.27
N GLN A 20 -1.86 23.79 -17.61
CA GLN A 20 -2.51 24.14 -18.89
C GLN A 20 -3.68 23.23 -19.26
N LEU A 21 -4.45 22.81 -18.25
CA LEU A 21 -5.59 21.92 -18.48
C LEU A 21 -6.82 22.69 -18.99
N ALA A 22 -7.72 21.98 -19.66
CA ALA A 22 -9.00 22.52 -20.09
C ALA A 22 -9.79 23.09 -18.89
N PRO A 23 -10.74 24.02 -19.11
CA PRO A 23 -11.42 24.73 -18.05
C PRO A 23 -11.98 23.82 -16.95
N PHE A 24 -11.74 24.24 -15.72
CA PHE A 24 -12.25 23.66 -14.49
C PHE A 24 -13.78 23.57 -14.50
N ILE A 25 -14.32 22.38 -14.22
CA ILE A 25 -15.77 22.17 -14.06
C ILE A 25 -16.13 22.11 -12.56
N GLY A 26 -15.31 21.44 -11.77
CA GLY A 26 -15.53 21.31 -10.32
C GLY A 26 -14.50 20.42 -9.65
N TYR A 27 -14.54 20.37 -8.32
CA TYR A 27 -13.69 19.51 -7.51
C TYR A 27 -14.44 18.92 -6.33
N THR A 28 -13.92 17.82 -5.79
CA THR A 28 -14.52 17.10 -4.67
C THR A 28 -13.41 16.43 -3.87
N GLY A 29 -13.38 16.67 -2.55
CA GLY A 29 -12.47 15.95 -1.67
C GLY A 29 -12.80 14.47 -1.63
N ILE A 30 -11.77 13.62 -1.67
CA ILE A 30 -11.87 12.17 -1.60
C ILE A 30 -11.56 11.76 -0.15
N SER A 31 -12.60 11.33 0.57
CA SER A 31 -12.47 10.92 1.98
C SER A 31 -11.94 9.50 2.18
N ALA A 32 -11.61 8.77 1.12
CA ALA A 32 -11.12 7.38 1.19
C ALA A 32 -9.62 7.27 1.50
N GLY A 33 -8.84 8.36 1.37
CA GLY A 33 -7.41 8.36 1.65
C GLY A 33 -7.13 8.64 3.13
N ILE A 34 -6.31 7.78 3.76
CA ILE A 34 -6.01 7.86 5.20
C ILE A 34 -4.82 8.79 5.46
N GLU A 35 -3.81 8.79 4.59
CA GLU A 35 -2.55 9.50 4.86
C GLU A 35 -2.39 10.83 4.11
N ASN A 36 -3.01 10.98 2.94
CA ASN A 36 -2.86 12.16 2.10
C ASN A 36 -4.21 12.80 1.78
N THR A 37 -4.22 14.12 1.64
CA THR A 37 -5.40 14.83 1.14
C THR A 37 -5.51 14.62 -0.37
N ASN A 38 -6.64 14.08 -0.81
CA ASN A 38 -6.90 13.82 -2.23
C ASN A 38 -8.13 14.59 -2.69
N TYR A 39 -8.05 15.22 -3.86
CA TYR A 39 -9.17 15.89 -4.52
C TYR A 39 -9.37 15.33 -5.93
N LEU A 40 -10.60 14.91 -6.23
CA LEU A 40 -11.03 14.71 -7.61
C LEU A 40 -11.25 16.07 -8.25
N ILE A 41 -10.58 16.34 -9.35
CA ILE A 41 -10.73 17.54 -10.18
C ILE A 41 -11.36 17.12 -11.51
N LYS A 42 -12.50 17.74 -11.84
CA LYS A 42 -13.22 17.51 -13.10
C LYS A 42 -12.92 18.63 -14.09
N THR A 43 -12.55 18.24 -15.30
CA THR A 43 -12.31 19.17 -16.42
C THR A 43 -13.01 18.68 -17.68
N ALA A 44 -13.13 19.53 -18.69
CA ALA A 44 -13.71 19.14 -19.98
C ALA A 44 -12.92 18.06 -20.74
N GLN A 45 -11.64 17.86 -20.42
CA GLN A 45 -10.78 16.88 -21.08
C GLN A 45 -10.53 15.60 -20.26
N GLY A 46 -11.16 15.48 -19.08
CA GLY A 46 -11.05 14.32 -18.21
C GLY A 46 -10.93 14.67 -16.73
N ASP A 47 -10.90 13.62 -15.93
CA ASP A 47 -10.81 13.71 -14.48
C ASP A 47 -9.36 13.51 -14.01
N PHE A 48 -8.99 14.26 -12.98
CA PHE A 48 -7.66 14.25 -12.38
C PHE A 48 -7.75 14.09 -10.86
N VAL A 49 -6.69 13.59 -10.25
CA VAL A 49 -6.55 13.51 -8.79
C VAL A 49 -5.41 14.41 -8.37
N LEU A 50 -5.71 15.42 -7.57
CA LEU A 50 -4.71 16.24 -6.89
C LEU A 50 -4.44 15.64 -5.51
N THR A 51 -3.19 15.28 -5.26
CA THR A 51 -2.75 14.75 -3.96
C THR A 51 -1.86 15.78 -3.29
N LEU A 52 -2.22 16.20 -2.08
CA LEU A 52 -1.40 17.01 -1.19
C LEU A 52 -0.76 16.06 -0.17
N TYR A 53 0.56 16.11 -0.07
CA TYR A 53 1.33 15.24 0.80
C TYR A 53 1.37 15.80 2.21
N GLU A 54 0.74 15.11 3.15
CA GLU A 54 0.57 15.57 4.53
C GLU A 54 1.81 15.32 5.39
N HIS A 55 2.59 14.30 5.03
CA HIS A 55 3.70 13.79 5.84
C HIS A 55 5.04 13.74 5.12
N PHE A 56 5.09 14.20 3.87
CA PHE A 56 6.32 14.25 3.09
C PHE A 56 6.72 15.68 2.78
N ASN A 57 8.00 15.97 2.89
CA ASN A 57 8.58 17.13 2.23
C ASN A 57 8.89 16.83 0.74
N ALA A 58 9.25 17.87 -0.01
CA ALA A 58 9.50 17.76 -1.44
C ALA A 58 10.63 16.75 -1.79
N GLN A 59 11.71 16.70 -1.01
CA GLN A 59 12.83 15.79 -1.28
C GLN A 59 12.46 14.33 -1.00
N GLU A 60 11.58 14.10 -0.03
CA GLU A 60 11.15 12.76 0.35
C GLU A 60 10.22 12.14 -0.70
N ILE A 61 9.31 12.94 -1.27
CA ILE A 61 8.28 12.47 -2.21
C ILE A 61 8.77 12.29 -3.65
N VAL A 62 9.75 13.09 -4.09
CA VAL A 62 10.26 13.06 -5.47
C VAL A 62 10.64 11.65 -5.95
N PRO A 63 11.38 10.82 -5.17
CA PRO A 63 11.70 9.46 -5.60
C PRO A 63 10.48 8.56 -5.88
N TYR A 64 9.35 8.78 -5.18
CA TYR A 64 8.12 8.04 -5.43
C TYR A 64 7.43 8.49 -6.72
N LEU A 65 7.45 9.80 -7.01
CA LEU A 65 6.95 10.33 -8.28
C LEU A 65 7.77 9.81 -9.46
N ASP A 66 9.09 9.74 -9.31
CA ASP A 66 9.99 9.18 -10.32
C ASP A 66 9.77 7.68 -10.52
N LEU A 67 9.50 6.93 -9.44
CA LEU A 67 9.12 5.52 -9.51
C LEU A 67 7.81 5.36 -10.31
N LEU A 68 6.77 6.11 -9.96
CA LEU A 68 5.47 6.07 -10.65
C LEU A 68 5.59 6.44 -12.13
N ARG A 69 6.38 7.47 -12.47
CA ARG A 69 6.63 7.87 -13.85
C ARG A 69 7.26 6.74 -14.67
N GLN A 70 8.26 6.06 -14.12
CA GLN A 70 8.92 4.94 -14.80
C GLN A 70 8.01 3.71 -14.90
N LEU A 71 7.25 3.39 -13.85
CA LEU A 71 6.29 2.29 -13.89
C LEU A 71 5.18 2.51 -14.93
N ALA A 72 4.72 3.75 -15.08
CA ALA A 72 3.70 4.12 -16.06
C ALA A 72 4.12 3.85 -17.52
N GLU A 73 5.42 3.75 -17.81
CA GLU A 73 5.93 3.35 -19.13
C GLU A 73 5.66 1.86 -19.44
N HIS A 74 5.47 1.03 -18.40
CA HIS A 74 5.23 -0.40 -18.54
C HIS A 74 3.75 -0.79 -18.55
N ALA A 75 2.89 -0.08 -17.81
CA ALA A 75 1.46 -0.38 -17.78
C ALA A 75 0.59 0.83 -17.42
N SER A 76 -0.61 0.89 -18.02
CA SER A 76 -1.55 2.00 -17.85
C SER A 76 -2.32 2.00 -16.53
N TYR A 77 -2.15 0.97 -15.69
CA TYR A 77 -2.82 0.87 -14.39
C TYR A 77 -1.98 1.46 -13.25
N TYR A 78 -0.77 1.95 -13.52
CA TYR A 78 -0.01 2.73 -12.54
C TYR A 78 -0.42 4.22 -12.61
N PRO A 79 -0.49 4.92 -11.47
CA PRO A 79 -0.72 6.35 -11.43
C PRO A 79 0.35 7.10 -12.22
N VAL A 80 -0.10 8.00 -13.09
CA VAL A 80 0.80 8.81 -13.93
C VAL A 80 0.82 10.23 -13.40
N PRO A 81 1.93 10.70 -12.79
CA PRO A 81 2.06 12.10 -12.41
C PRO A 81 2.12 12.97 -13.67
N LEU A 82 1.34 14.04 -13.70
CA LEU A 82 1.40 15.05 -14.75
C LEU A 82 2.59 15.97 -14.51
N ALA A 83 3.22 16.39 -15.60
CA ALA A 83 4.18 17.48 -15.58
C ALA A 83 3.48 18.80 -15.90
N ASP A 84 3.90 19.88 -15.25
CA ASP A 84 3.49 21.23 -15.63
C ASP A 84 4.14 21.69 -16.96
N ALA A 85 3.82 22.91 -17.40
CA ALA A 85 4.41 23.50 -18.60
C ALA A 85 5.94 23.69 -18.55
N GLN A 86 6.55 23.58 -17.37
CA GLN A 86 8.00 23.63 -17.15
C GLN A 86 8.60 22.24 -16.87
N TYR A 87 7.85 21.17 -17.15
CA TYR A 87 8.24 19.77 -16.94
C TYR A 87 8.50 19.38 -15.47
N LYS A 88 7.86 20.08 -14.51
CA LYS A 88 7.90 19.72 -13.09
C LYS A 88 6.68 18.90 -12.69
N TYR A 89 6.91 17.85 -11.91
CA TYR A 89 5.88 16.93 -11.43
C TYR A 89 5.36 17.25 -10.02
N LEU A 90 5.99 18.22 -9.35
CA LEU A 90 5.68 18.59 -7.98
C LEU A 90 5.46 20.09 -7.88
N GLN A 91 4.37 20.47 -7.21
CA GLN A 91 3.98 21.85 -6.92
C GLN A 91 3.89 22.05 -5.41
N ILE A 92 3.71 23.30 -4.98
CA ILE A 92 3.37 23.64 -3.60
C ILE A 92 1.95 24.19 -3.58
N VAL A 93 1.08 23.59 -2.78
CA VAL A 93 -0.33 23.95 -2.64
C VAL A 93 -0.65 24.02 -1.15
N ALA A 94 -1.23 25.12 -0.68
CA ALA A 94 -1.50 25.35 0.74
C ALA A 94 -0.26 25.08 1.64
N GLY A 95 0.93 25.44 1.15
CA GLY A 95 2.21 25.23 1.85
C GLY A 95 2.72 23.78 1.85
N LYS A 96 2.07 22.86 1.15
CA LYS A 96 2.43 21.43 1.12
C LYS A 96 2.86 20.99 -0.28
N PRO A 97 3.79 20.02 -0.40
CA PRO A 97 4.07 19.37 -1.67
C PRO A 97 2.78 18.75 -2.24
N ALA A 98 2.56 18.90 -3.54
CA ALA A 98 1.39 18.37 -4.21
C ALA A 98 1.73 17.92 -5.64
N ALA A 99 1.06 16.85 -6.09
CA ALA A 99 1.17 16.35 -7.46
C ALA A 99 -0.21 16.09 -8.04
N LEU A 100 -0.33 16.25 -9.35
CA LEU A 100 -1.55 16.00 -10.10
C LEU A 100 -1.41 14.72 -10.90
N PHE A 101 -2.43 13.86 -10.87
CA PHE A 101 -2.45 12.57 -11.55
C PHE A 101 -3.65 12.46 -12.46
N LYS A 102 -3.55 11.68 -13.54
CA LYS A 102 -4.75 11.25 -14.29
C LYS A 102 -5.60 10.37 -13.38
N CYS A 103 -6.91 10.59 -13.35
CA CYS A 103 -7.80 9.73 -12.59
C CYS A 103 -7.87 8.35 -13.28
N LEU A 104 -7.50 7.30 -12.55
CA LEU A 104 -7.62 5.93 -13.04
C LEU A 104 -9.07 5.45 -12.90
N PRO A 105 -9.63 4.77 -13.92
CA PRO A 105 -11.01 4.32 -13.88
C PRO A 105 -11.17 3.13 -12.94
N GLY A 106 -12.41 2.88 -12.53
CA GLY A 106 -12.80 1.69 -11.77
C GLY A 106 -13.01 1.98 -10.29
N LYS A 107 -13.14 0.91 -9.51
CA LYS A 107 -13.40 0.95 -8.07
C LYS A 107 -12.70 -0.20 -7.37
N SER A 108 -12.41 -0.04 -6.09
CA SER A 108 -11.98 -1.14 -5.23
C SER A 108 -13.10 -2.16 -5.05
N VAL A 109 -12.71 -3.40 -4.75
CA VAL A 109 -13.62 -4.54 -4.60
C VAL A 109 -13.52 -5.09 -3.18
N GLN A 110 -14.66 -5.42 -2.59
CA GLN A 110 -14.70 -6.07 -1.27
C GLN A 110 -14.76 -7.60 -1.41
N GLN A 111 -15.61 -8.07 -2.32
CA GLN A 111 -15.70 -9.48 -2.72
C GLN A 111 -14.90 -9.69 -4.00
N VAL A 112 -13.90 -10.57 -3.93
CA VAL A 112 -12.94 -10.77 -5.01
C VAL A 112 -13.27 -12.09 -5.73
N THR A 113 -13.43 -12.00 -7.05
CA THR A 113 -13.59 -13.19 -7.92
C THR A 113 -12.25 -13.92 -8.14
N PRO A 114 -12.25 -15.21 -8.52
CA PRO A 114 -11.02 -15.92 -8.86
C PRO A 114 -10.18 -15.19 -9.94
N GLU A 115 -10.83 -14.60 -10.94
CA GLU A 115 -10.17 -13.87 -12.03
C GLU A 115 -9.49 -12.60 -11.52
N GLN A 116 -10.13 -11.88 -10.59
CA GLN A 116 -9.54 -10.69 -9.97
C GLN A 116 -8.35 -11.06 -9.07
N HIS A 117 -8.38 -12.19 -8.36
CA HIS A 117 -7.21 -12.68 -7.61
C HIS A 117 -6.03 -12.91 -8.55
N GLN A 118 -6.26 -13.59 -9.68
CA GLN A 118 -5.20 -13.84 -10.66
C GLN A 118 -4.68 -12.54 -11.29
N ALA A 119 -5.55 -11.56 -11.53
CA ALA A 119 -5.16 -10.26 -12.07
C ALA A 119 -4.23 -9.51 -11.11
N VAL A 120 -4.54 -9.47 -9.80
CA VAL A 120 -3.65 -8.86 -8.80
C VAL A 120 -2.34 -9.60 -8.66
N ALA A 121 -2.38 -10.94 -8.62
CA ALA A 121 -1.17 -11.75 -8.55
C ALA A 121 -0.21 -11.47 -9.71
N LYS A 122 -0.74 -11.40 -10.93
CA LYS A 122 0.03 -11.08 -12.14
C LYS A 122 0.54 -9.64 -12.14
N ALA A 123 -0.27 -8.68 -11.68
CA ALA A 123 0.15 -7.29 -11.57
C ALA A 123 1.28 -7.12 -10.54
N LEU A 124 1.21 -7.78 -9.38
CA LEU A 124 2.27 -7.75 -8.37
C LEU A 124 3.57 -8.41 -8.89
N ALA A 125 3.48 -9.56 -9.55
CA ALA A 125 4.66 -10.20 -10.16
C ALA A 125 5.27 -9.31 -11.25
N SER A 126 4.44 -8.70 -12.10
CA SER A 126 4.87 -7.76 -13.13
C SER A 126 5.56 -6.54 -12.52
N PHE A 127 5.00 -5.98 -11.45
CA PHE A 127 5.61 -4.88 -10.70
C PHE A 127 7.00 -5.26 -10.17
N HIS A 128 7.16 -6.43 -9.52
CA HIS A 128 8.46 -6.89 -9.04
C HIS A 128 9.51 -7.04 -10.14
N LEU A 129 9.11 -7.50 -11.32
CA LEU A 129 9.99 -7.68 -12.48
C LEU A 129 10.33 -6.36 -13.18
N GLN A 130 9.33 -5.50 -13.40
CA GLN A 130 9.51 -4.21 -14.07
C GLN A 130 10.33 -3.24 -13.22
N SER A 131 10.17 -3.33 -11.90
CA SER A 131 10.85 -2.43 -10.96
C SER A 131 12.30 -2.82 -10.67
N SER A 132 12.75 -4.04 -11.00
CA SER A 132 14.09 -4.53 -10.61
C SER A 132 15.24 -3.69 -11.17
N GLY A 133 15.05 -3.06 -12.34
CA GLY A 133 16.02 -2.19 -12.99
C GLY A 133 15.96 -0.72 -12.55
N LEU A 134 14.93 -0.32 -11.79
CA LEU A 134 14.71 1.09 -11.46
C LEU A 134 15.63 1.55 -10.32
N ALA A 135 16.10 2.79 -10.42
CA ALA A 135 16.99 3.42 -9.44
C ALA A 135 16.23 3.98 -8.22
N PHE A 136 15.38 3.17 -7.60
CA PHE A 136 14.65 3.52 -6.38
C PHE A 136 15.13 2.66 -5.20
N ARG A 137 15.60 3.31 -4.13
CA ARG A 137 16.31 2.68 -3.00
C ARG A 137 15.84 3.20 -1.63
N LYS A 138 14.54 3.47 -1.47
CA LYS A 138 13.98 3.81 -0.16
C LYS A 138 14.06 2.59 0.78
N ARG A 139 14.57 2.79 1.99
CA ARG A 139 14.57 1.75 3.03
C ARG A 139 13.14 1.50 3.50
N ASN A 140 12.81 0.24 3.82
CA ASN A 140 11.58 -0.08 4.53
C ASN A 140 11.62 0.51 5.96
N THR A 141 10.74 1.47 6.24
CA THR A 141 10.61 2.12 7.56
C THR A 141 9.80 1.30 8.56
N ARG A 142 9.17 0.21 8.11
CA ARG A 142 8.37 -0.72 8.92
C ARG A 142 8.99 -2.13 8.88
N ASP A 143 10.32 -2.17 8.92
CA ASP A 143 11.11 -3.41 8.94
C ASP A 143 11.08 -4.10 10.32
N ILE A 144 11.85 -5.18 10.49
CA ILE A 144 11.89 -5.92 11.76
C ILE A 144 12.42 -5.09 12.93
N ALA A 145 13.31 -4.11 12.68
CA ALA A 145 13.81 -3.24 13.73
C ALA A 145 12.70 -2.31 14.22
N TRP A 146 11.92 -1.73 13.29
CA TRP A 146 10.73 -0.96 13.65
C TRP A 146 9.73 -1.79 14.47
N ILE A 147 9.50 -3.07 14.11
CA ILE A 147 8.62 -3.98 14.86
C ILE A 147 9.12 -4.16 16.32
N GLN A 148 10.44 -4.29 16.53
CA GLN A 148 11.02 -4.40 17.88
C GLN A 148 10.83 -3.11 18.70
N ASP A 149 11.08 -1.96 18.07
CA ASP A 149 10.99 -0.66 18.72
C ASP A 149 9.54 -0.36 19.14
N ILE A 150 8.59 -0.58 18.23
CA ILE A 150 7.18 -0.30 18.49
C ILE A 150 6.59 -1.31 19.48
N ALA A 151 7.03 -2.58 19.46
CA ALA A 151 6.61 -3.57 20.44
C ALA A 151 6.94 -3.12 21.87
N THR A 152 8.12 -2.53 22.08
CA THR A 152 8.53 -1.99 23.39
C THR A 152 7.63 -0.83 23.84
N GLN A 153 7.24 0.04 22.91
CA GLN A 153 6.40 1.21 23.20
C GLN A 153 4.95 0.83 23.50
N ILE A 154 4.41 -0.17 22.78
CA ILE A 154 2.99 -0.56 22.89
C ILE A 154 2.77 -1.58 24.02
N SER A 155 3.77 -2.39 24.38
CA SER A 155 3.66 -3.44 25.41
C SER A 155 3.00 -3.02 26.72
N PRO A 156 3.26 -1.81 27.28
CA PRO A 156 2.59 -1.35 28.51
C PRO A 156 1.07 -1.13 28.39
N HIS A 157 0.56 -1.01 27.17
CA HIS A 157 -0.86 -0.76 26.88
C HIS A 157 -1.62 -2.04 26.48
N LEU A 158 -0.93 -3.17 26.37
CA LEU A 158 -1.51 -4.44 25.96
C LEU A 158 -2.05 -5.25 27.14
N SER A 159 -3.02 -6.12 26.85
CA SER A 159 -3.42 -7.15 27.80
C SER A 159 -2.27 -8.14 28.04
N ALA A 160 -2.23 -8.82 29.18
CA ALA A 160 -1.20 -9.82 29.45
C ALA A 160 -1.13 -10.92 28.38
N GLN A 161 -2.29 -11.28 27.80
CA GLN A 161 -2.38 -12.24 26.70
C GLN A 161 -1.73 -11.70 25.42
N ASP A 162 -1.99 -10.44 25.07
CA ASP A 162 -1.43 -9.81 23.88
C ASP A 162 0.05 -9.52 24.00
N SER A 163 0.52 -9.10 25.18
CA SER A 163 1.95 -8.95 25.47
C SER A 163 2.69 -10.28 25.30
N ALA A 164 2.14 -11.38 25.82
CA ALA A 164 2.74 -12.71 25.67
C ALA A 164 2.76 -13.18 24.20
N LEU A 165 1.66 -12.94 23.46
CA LEU A 165 1.59 -13.23 22.03
C LEU A 165 2.65 -12.43 21.23
N LEU A 166 2.77 -11.14 21.52
CA LEU A 166 3.73 -10.24 20.89
C LEU A 166 5.17 -10.66 21.16
N GLU A 167 5.51 -10.95 22.41
CA GLU A 167 6.86 -11.37 22.81
C GLU A 167 7.26 -12.69 22.11
N ASP A 168 6.37 -13.69 22.14
CA ASP A 168 6.64 -14.98 21.51
C ASP A 168 6.77 -14.85 19.98
N GLU A 169 5.87 -14.09 19.33
CA GLU A 169 5.96 -13.87 17.88
C GLU A 169 7.24 -13.10 17.50
N LEU A 170 7.60 -12.07 18.25
CA LEU A 170 8.84 -11.33 18.01
C LEU A 170 10.06 -12.24 18.16
N GLY A 171 10.08 -13.08 19.19
CA GLY A 171 11.11 -14.09 19.39
C GLY A 171 11.21 -15.09 18.25
N PHE A 172 10.06 -15.51 17.67
CA PHE A 172 10.02 -16.34 16.47
C PHE A 172 10.60 -15.62 15.25
N GLN A 173 10.18 -14.38 14.99
CA GLN A 173 10.59 -13.61 13.82
C GLN A 173 12.09 -13.30 13.82
N LEU A 174 12.67 -12.98 14.98
CA LEU A 174 14.09 -12.66 15.13
C LEU A 174 15.02 -13.87 14.91
N LYS A 175 14.53 -15.09 15.10
CA LYS A 175 15.28 -16.32 14.80
C LYS A 175 15.39 -16.58 13.29
N HIS A 176 14.52 -15.98 12.47
CA HIS A 176 14.46 -16.22 11.04
C HIS A 176 15.22 -15.15 10.25
N GLN A 177 16.47 -15.44 9.89
CA GLN A 177 17.25 -14.61 8.98
C GLN A 177 16.65 -14.65 7.57
N THR A 178 16.47 -13.48 6.97
CA THR A 178 15.76 -13.32 5.67
C THR A 178 16.55 -12.52 4.62
N GLN A 179 17.78 -12.10 4.95
CA GLN A 179 18.63 -11.28 4.09
C GLN A 179 19.13 -12.02 2.83
N HIS A 180 19.13 -13.35 2.85
CA HIS A 180 19.56 -14.18 1.72
C HIS A 180 18.46 -14.39 0.67
N LEU A 181 17.22 -14.00 0.98
CA LEU A 181 16.09 -14.13 0.07
C LEU A 181 16.14 -13.05 -1.01
N ARG A 182 15.42 -13.27 -2.11
CA ARG A 182 15.37 -12.31 -3.22
C ARG A 182 14.70 -11.00 -2.77
N GLN A 183 15.32 -9.89 -3.13
CA GLN A 183 14.90 -8.54 -2.76
C GLN A 183 14.76 -7.67 -4.01
N GLY A 184 13.97 -6.61 -3.87
CA GLY A 184 13.77 -5.59 -4.89
C GLY A 184 12.80 -4.54 -4.38
N ILE A 185 12.21 -3.80 -5.31
CA ILE A 185 11.19 -2.82 -4.94
C ILE A 185 9.88 -3.56 -4.68
N ILE A 186 9.29 -3.29 -3.51
CA ILE A 186 7.99 -3.77 -3.07
C ILE A 186 7.03 -2.59 -2.87
N HIS A 187 5.74 -2.83 -3.01
CA HIS A 187 4.66 -1.88 -2.75
C HIS A 187 4.43 -1.71 -1.26
N ALA A 188 4.55 -2.79 -0.48
CA ALA A 188 4.43 -2.86 0.97
C ALA A 188 3.03 -2.50 1.55
N ASP A 189 2.01 -2.37 0.71
CA ASP A 189 0.63 -2.03 1.10
C ASP A 189 -0.43 -2.37 0.03
N LEU A 190 -0.24 -3.47 -0.71
CA LEU A 190 -1.16 -3.83 -1.81
C LEU A 190 -2.46 -4.50 -1.31
N PHE A 191 -3.28 -3.72 -0.62
CA PHE A 191 -4.61 -4.09 -0.14
C PHE A 191 -5.70 -3.88 -1.20
N LYS A 192 -6.89 -4.47 -0.98
CA LYS A 192 -8.07 -4.36 -1.85
C LYS A 192 -8.50 -2.91 -2.11
N ASP A 193 -8.35 -2.03 -1.13
CA ASP A 193 -8.67 -0.60 -1.24
C ASP A 193 -7.68 0.15 -2.17
N ASN A 194 -6.46 -0.37 -2.33
CA ASN A 194 -5.42 0.18 -3.20
C ASN A 194 -5.43 -0.40 -4.64
N VAL A 195 -6.42 -1.24 -4.99
CA VAL A 195 -6.55 -1.79 -6.34
C VAL A 195 -7.91 -1.47 -6.94
N LEU A 196 -7.91 -0.90 -8.14
CA LEU A 196 -9.13 -0.57 -8.89
C LEU A 196 -9.40 -1.58 -9.99
N PHE A 197 -10.69 -1.91 -10.14
CA PHE A 197 -11.19 -2.76 -11.21
C PHE A 197 -12.30 -2.09 -12.01
N THR A 198 -12.31 -2.38 -13.32
CA THR A 198 -13.47 -2.22 -14.20
C THR A 198 -13.88 -3.60 -14.70
N GLY A 199 -14.96 -4.16 -14.13
CA GLY A 199 -15.29 -5.57 -14.34
C GLY A 199 -14.19 -6.48 -13.78
N LEU A 200 -13.60 -7.32 -14.63
CA LEU A 200 -12.49 -8.23 -14.27
C LEU A 200 -11.10 -7.64 -14.54
N ARG A 201 -11.04 -6.47 -15.22
CA ARG A 201 -9.76 -5.84 -15.58
C ARG A 201 -9.26 -4.96 -14.45
N LEU A 202 -8.03 -5.20 -14.02
CA LEU A 202 -7.30 -4.29 -13.14
C LEU A 202 -6.99 -3.00 -13.90
N THR A 203 -7.43 -1.88 -13.35
CA THR A 203 -7.31 -0.56 -13.95
C THR A 203 -6.54 0.43 -13.07
N GLY A 204 -6.28 0.09 -11.81
CA GLY A 204 -5.45 0.88 -10.91
C GLY A 204 -4.72 0.04 -9.88
N MET A 205 -3.45 0.33 -9.67
CA MET A 205 -2.66 -0.05 -8.50
C MET A 205 -2.20 1.26 -7.87
N LEU A 206 -2.72 1.61 -6.70
CA LEU A 206 -2.60 2.94 -6.11
C LEU A 206 -1.66 2.91 -4.89
N ASP A 207 -1.33 4.09 -4.37
CA ASP A 207 -0.66 4.28 -3.07
C ASP A 207 0.74 3.64 -2.94
N PHE A 208 1.68 4.13 -3.75
CA PHE A 208 3.08 3.73 -3.72
C PHE A 208 3.90 4.46 -2.64
N TYR A 209 3.29 5.26 -1.76
CA TYR A 209 4.04 6.16 -0.87
C TYR A 209 4.72 5.47 0.31
N VAL A 210 4.50 4.16 0.45
CA VAL A 210 5.24 3.27 1.35
C VAL A 210 6.06 2.22 0.61
N ALA A 211 6.16 2.33 -0.72
CA ALA A 211 7.01 1.46 -1.52
C ALA A 211 8.47 1.58 -1.07
N CYS A 212 9.16 0.46 -1.00
CA CYS A 212 10.52 0.40 -0.47
C CYS A 212 11.31 -0.75 -1.09
N TYR A 213 12.61 -0.80 -0.82
CA TYR A 213 13.45 -1.92 -1.19
C TYR A 213 13.48 -2.94 -0.05
N ASP A 214 12.92 -4.13 -0.28
CA ASP A 214 12.87 -5.22 0.70
C ASP A 214 12.67 -6.58 0.01
N CYS A 215 12.48 -7.65 0.79
CA CYS A 215 12.17 -8.98 0.31
C CYS A 215 10.79 -9.03 -0.35
N TYR A 216 10.74 -9.59 -1.56
CA TYR A 216 9.49 -9.74 -2.31
C TYR A 216 8.43 -10.58 -1.58
N LEU A 217 8.84 -11.51 -0.71
CA LEU A 217 7.91 -12.27 0.12
C LEU A 217 7.09 -11.39 1.06
N LEU A 218 7.62 -10.25 1.52
CA LEU A 218 6.87 -9.34 2.36
C LEU A 218 5.67 -8.81 1.59
N ASP A 219 5.85 -8.37 0.35
CA ASP A 219 4.77 -7.82 -0.47
C ASP A 219 3.72 -8.89 -0.83
N ILE A 220 4.18 -10.10 -1.14
CA ILE A 220 3.30 -11.25 -1.40
C ILE A 220 2.48 -11.56 -0.14
N ALA A 221 3.11 -11.63 1.03
CA ALA A 221 2.44 -11.92 2.28
C ALA A 221 1.42 -10.84 2.68
N ILE A 222 1.75 -9.57 2.48
CA ILE A 222 0.83 -8.44 2.70
C ILE A 222 -0.41 -8.59 1.82
N THR A 223 -0.20 -8.86 0.53
CA THR A 223 -1.28 -9.05 -0.44
C THR A 223 -2.14 -10.27 -0.04
N LEU A 224 -1.52 -11.41 0.25
CA LEU A 224 -2.25 -12.62 0.65
C LEU A 224 -3.10 -12.40 1.92
N ASN A 225 -2.55 -11.71 2.93
CA ASN A 225 -3.23 -11.39 4.19
C ASN A 225 -4.40 -10.41 4.07
N ASP A 226 -4.68 -9.86 2.89
CA ASP A 226 -5.88 -9.07 2.66
C ASP A 226 -6.78 -9.68 1.59
N TRP A 227 -6.18 -10.25 0.54
CA TRP A 227 -6.87 -10.82 -0.61
C TRP A 227 -7.44 -12.21 -0.32
N CYS A 228 -6.71 -13.08 0.39
CA CYS A 228 -7.07 -14.48 0.59
C CYS A 228 -7.85 -14.69 1.90
N ILE A 229 -8.87 -13.87 2.13
CA ILE A 229 -9.70 -13.92 3.33
C ILE A 229 -11.17 -13.98 2.94
N ASP A 230 -11.92 -14.87 3.59
CA ASP A 230 -13.36 -14.98 3.40
C ASP A 230 -14.16 -13.93 4.17
N GLN A 231 -15.48 -13.95 4.00
CA GLN A 231 -16.40 -13.01 4.67
C GLN A 231 -16.42 -13.15 6.20
N HIS A 232 -15.87 -14.23 6.76
CA HIS A 232 -15.78 -14.51 8.19
C HIS A 232 -14.40 -14.18 8.77
N GLY A 233 -13.51 -13.57 7.98
CA GLY A 233 -12.16 -13.25 8.42
C GLY A 233 -11.22 -14.45 8.48
N GLN A 234 -11.60 -15.59 7.88
CA GLN A 234 -10.76 -16.78 7.83
C GLN A 234 -9.86 -16.77 6.60
N TYR A 235 -8.61 -17.14 6.80
CA TYR A 235 -7.62 -17.21 5.74
C TYR A 235 -7.88 -18.43 4.84
N SER A 236 -7.93 -18.21 3.54
CA SER A 236 -8.23 -19.25 2.55
C SER A 236 -6.97 -19.72 1.83
N HIS A 237 -6.47 -20.90 2.22
CA HIS A 237 -5.35 -21.53 1.52
C HIS A 237 -5.67 -21.89 0.06
N ALA A 238 -6.96 -22.11 -0.27
CA ALA A 238 -7.39 -22.32 -1.65
C ALA A 238 -7.20 -21.05 -2.49
N GLN A 239 -7.58 -19.88 -1.96
CA GLN A 239 -7.32 -18.59 -2.64
C GLN A 239 -5.82 -18.29 -2.73
N GLN A 240 -5.05 -18.58 -1.67
CA GLN A 240 -3.59 -18.48 -1.71
C GLN A 240 -2.99 -19.32 -2.84
N ALA A 241 -3.42 -20.57 -3.01
CA ALA A 241 -2.92 -21.44 -4.07
C ALA A 241 -3.21 -20.86 -5.46
N VAL A 242 -4.40 -20.31 -5.69
CA VAL A 242 -4.76 -19.63 -6.95
C VAL A 242 -3.89 -18.39 -7.18
N PHE A 243 -3.70 -17.57 -6.14
CA PHE A 243 -2.86 -16.38 -6.23
C PHE A 243 -1.40 -16.75 -6.56
N LEU A 244 -0.80 -17.67 -5.81
CA LEU A 244 0.59 -18.08 -6.01
C LEU A 244 0.80 -18.75 -7.36
N ALA A 245 -0.17 -19.54 -7.85
CA ALA A 245 -0.09 -20.13 -9.19
C ALA A 245 -0.06 -19.04 -10.27
N ALA A 246 -0.91 -18.01 -10.16
CA ALA A 246 -0.93 -16.91 -11.13
C ALA A 246 0.30 -16.00 -11.03
N TYR A 247 0.81 -15.75 -9.82
CA TYR A 247 2.04 -15.00 -9.59
C TYR A 247 3.25 -15.68 -10.23
N GLN A 248 3.39 -16.99 -10.00
CA GLN A 248 4.53 -17.79 -10.46
C GLN A 248 4.54 -18.03 -11.98
N GLN A 249 3.45 -17.74 -12.70
CA GLN A 249 3.47 -17.69 -14.16
C GLN A 249 4.42 -16.62 -14.72
N LEU A 250 4.74 -15.59 -13.92
CA LEU A 250 5.62 -14.49 -14.31
C LEU A 250 6.92 -14.50 -13.51
N ARG A 251 6.85 -14.68 -12.19
CA ARG A 251 8.03 -14.74 -11.31
C ARG A 251 7.95 -15.96 -10.40
N GLU A 252 8.74 -16.98 -10.71
CA GLU A 252 8.84 -18.20 -9.90
C GLU A 252 9.39 -17.90 -8.50
N LEU A 253 8.78 -18.54 -7.48
CA LEU A 253 9.31 -18.56 -6.13
C LEU A 253 10.28 -19.73 -6.00
N ASP A 254 11.51 -19.45 -5.58
CA ASP A 254 12.46 -20.53 -5.31
C ASP A 254 12.09 -21.32 -4.03
N GLN A 255 12.83 -22.41 -3.79
CA GLN A 255 12.57 -23.28 -2.64
C GLN A 255 12.70 -22.55 -1.29
N GLN A 256 13.59 -21.56 -1.18
CA GLN A 256 13.72 -20.78 0.04
C GLN A 256 12.53 -19.83 0.18
N GLU A 257 12.14 -19.15 -0.90
CA GLU A 257 10.96 -18.28 -0.90
C GLU A 257 9.69 -19.03 -0.49
N GLN A 258 9.47 -20.23 -1.04
CA GLN A 258 8.33 -21.08 -0.68
C GLN A 258 8.38 -21.49 0.80
N LYS A 259 9.55 -21.89 1.31
CA LYS A 259 9.74 -22.29 2.71
C LYS A 259 9.51 -21.12 3.68
N TYR A 260 9.90 -19.90 3.31
CA TYR A 260 9.79 -18.72 4.17
C TYR A 260 8.45 -17.99 4.05
N LEU A 261 7.59 -18.35 3.11
CA LEU A 261 6.28 -17.70 2.95
C LEU A 261 5.44 -17.69 4.25
N PRO A 262 5.31 -18.78 5.02
CA PRO A 262 4.58 -18.75 6.31
C PRO A 262 5.18 -17.77 7.32
N VAL A 263 6.51 -17.66 7.37
CA VAL A 263 7.21 -16.68 8.23
C VAL A 263 6.81 -15.25 7.85
N PHE A 264 6.75 -14.94 6.56
CA PHE A 264 6.37 -13.61 6.07
C PHE A 264 4.86 -13.33 6.21
N LEU A 265 3.99 -14.33 6.09
CA LEU A 265 2.55 -14.19 6.40
C LEU A 265 2.35 -13.70 7.84
N ARG A 266 3.07 -14.31 8.79
CA ARG A 266 3.08 -13.89 10.19
C ARG A 266 3.73 -12.52 10.39
N ARG A 267 4.87 -12.25 9.72
CA ARG A 267 5.58 -10.97 9.78
C ARG A 267 4.72 -9.79 9.31
N ALA A 268 3.98 -9.98 8.22
CA ALA A 268 3.06 -8.97 7.72
C ALA A 268 1.90 -8.73 8.71
N CYS A 269 1.37 -9.78 9.35
CA CYS A 269 0.32 -9.64 10.36
C CYS A 269 0.79 -8.85 11.58
N ILE A 270 1.92 -9.21 12.19
CA ILE A 270 2.44 -8.48 13.35
C ILE A 270 2.78 -7.02 13.00
N ARG A 271 3.34 -6.76 11.81
CA ARG A 271 3.60 -5.39 11.32
C ARG A 271 2.33 -4.54 11.32
N PHE A 272 1.25 -5.02 10.71
CA PHE A 272 0.02 -4.23 10.63
C PHE A 272 -0.80 -4.22 11.91
N TRP A 273 -0.73 -5.28 12.73
CA TRP A 273 -1.32 -5.28 14.07
C TRP A 273 -0.71 -4.16 14.92
N LEU A 274 0.62 -4.09 14.99
CA LEU A 274 1.32 -3.04 15.73
C LEU A 274 1.13 -1.65 15.12
N SER A 275 1.11 -1.54 13.79
CA SER A 275 0.87 -0.25 13.12
C SER A 275 -0.52 0.31 13.43
N ARG A 276 -1.54 -0.56 13.53
CA ARG A 276 -2.89 -0.13 13.88
C ARG A 276 -2.98 0.23 15.37
N LEU A 277 -2.38 -0.57 16.26
CA LEU A 277 -2.32 -0.25 17.69
C LEU A 277 -1.58 1.07 17.97
N GLU A 278 -0.45 1.32 17.30
CA GLU A 278 0.28 2.60 17.39
C GLU A 278 -0.64 3.77 17.08
N HIS A 279 -1.41 3.65 15.99
CA HIS A 279 -2.34 4.67 15.54
C HIS A 279 -3.50 4.90 16.54
N GLN A 280 -4.02 3.84 17.16
CA GLN A 280 -5.06 4.00 18.20
C GLN A 280 -4.54 4.72 19.44
N LEU A 281 -3.28 4.45 19.83
CA LEU A 281 -2.65 5.07 21.00
C LEU A 281 -2.22 6.52 20.74
N ASN A 282 -1.83 6.82 19.49
CA ASN A 282 -1.34 8.12 19.07
C ASN A 282 -2.09 8.60 17.81
N PRO A 283 -3.39 8.89 17.90
CA PRO A 283 -4.15 9.40 16.76
C PRO A 283 -3.59 10.77 16.35
N LYS A 284 -3.42 11.00 15.04
CA LYS A 284 -2.86 12.28 14.58
C LYS A 284 -3.93 13.37 14.65
N ALA A 285 -3.52 14.58 15.03
CA ALA A 285 -4.42 15.72 15.14
C ALA A 285 -5.09 16.05 13.78
N GLY A 286 -6.43 16.07 13.74
CA GLY A 286 -7.20 16.38 12.53
C GLY A 286 -7.61 15.17 11.69
N GLU A 287 -7.28 13.95 12.12
CA GLU A 287 -7.76 12.70 11.53
C GLU A 287 -9.28 12.55 11.68
N MET A 288 -9.98 12.53 10.55
CA MET A 288 -11.31 11.92 10.44
C MET A 288 -11.11 10.51 9.89
N THR A 289 -10.44 9.66 10.65
CA THR A 289 -10.04 8.33 10.22
C THR A 289 -11.18 7.33 10.32
N GLN A 290 -11.33 6.52 9.28
CA GLN A 290 -11.91 5.19 9.41
C GLN A 290 -10.87 4.34 10.16
N GLU A 291 -10.98 4.29 11.48
CA GLU A 291 -10.07 3.54 12.32
C GLU A 291 -10.09 2.05 11.92
N LYS A 292 -8.96 1.56 11.38
CA LYS A 292 -8.83 0.16 10.95
C LYS A 292 -8.61 -0.71 12.18
N ASP A 293 -9.53 -1.64 12.46
CA ASP A 293 -9.48 -2.56 13.60
C ASP A 293 -8.16 -3.37 13.67
N PRO A 294 -7.33 -3.22 14.72
CA PRO A 294 -6.11 -4.02 14.89
C PRO A 294 -6.36 -5.51 15.06
N GLU A 295 -7.49 -5.92 15.64
CA GLU A 295 -7.79 -7.33 15.94
C GLU A 295 -7.86 -8.17 14.68
N ARG A 296 -8.20 -7.57 13.53
CA ARG A 296 -8.16 -8.24 12.23
C ARG A 296 -6.80 -8.92 11.97
N PHE A 297 -5.69 -8.21 12.17
CA PHE A 297 -4.36 -8.76 11.90
C PHE A 297 -3.84 -9.66 13.01
N LYS A 298 -4.24 -9.42 14.25
CA LYS A 298 -3.99 -10.35 15.36
C LYS A 298 -4.67 -11.70 15.12
N ASN A 299 -5.93 -11.70 14.71
CA ASN A 299 -6.67 -12.92 14.41
C ASN A 299 -6.06 -13.70 13.24
N LEU A 300 -5.59 -13.01 12.19
CA LEU A 300 -4.85 -13.64 11.10
C LEU A 300 -3.50 -14.21 11.57
N LEU A 301 -2.77 -13.48 12.42
CA LEU A 301 -1.53 -13.98 13.02
C LEU A 301 -1.77 -15.29 13.78
N LEU A 302 -2.82 -15.36 14.59
CA LEU A 302 -3.19 -16.57 15.33
C LEU A 302 -3.55 -17.74 14.39
N GLN A 303 -4.26 -17.49 13.29
CA GLN A 303 -4.57 -18.50 12.28
C GLN A 303 -3.29 -19.08 11.64
N HIS A 304 -2.36 -18.22 11.22
CA HIS A 304 -1.09 -18.66 10.63
C HIS A 304 -0.22 -19.44 11.62
N ARG A 305 -0.17 -19.02 12.89
CA ARG A 305 0.55 -19.74 13.95
C ARG A 305 -0.02 -21.13 14.21
N HIS A 306 -1.34 -21.27 14.20
CA HIS A 306 -2.00 -22.56 14.38
C HIS A 306 -1.75 -23.49 13.20
N PHE A 307 -1.79 -22.99 11.97
CA PHE A 307 -1.50 -23.79 10.79
C PHE A 307 -0.05 -24.30 10.77
N ASP A 308 0.93 -23.44 11.11
CA ASP A 308 2.34 -23.84 11.22
C ASP A 308 2.56 -24.95 12.27
N SER A 309 1.78 -24.99 13.34
CA SER A 309 1.89 -26.03 14.37
C SER A 309 1.35 -27.41 13.94
N LEU A 310 0.59 -27.47 12.85
CA LEU A 310 -0.01 -28.69 12.32
C LEU A 310 0.82 -29.34 11.20
N GLN A 311 1.87 -28.67 10.70
CA GLN A 311 2.78 -29.14 9.66
C GLN A 311 4.09 -29.68 10.24
#